data_AF-A0A1I6JWL7-F1
#
_entry.id   AF-A0A1I6JWL7-F1
#
_cell.length_a   1.000
_cell.length_b   1.000
_cell.length_c   1.000
_cell.angle_alpha   90.00
_cell.angle_beta   90.00
_cell.angle_gamma   90.00
#
_symmetry.space_group_name_H-M   'P 1'
#
loop_
_entity.id
_entity.type
_entity.pdbx_description
1 polymer ?
#
loop_
_entity_poly.entity_id
_entity_poly.type
_entity_poly.pdbx_seq_one_letter_code
_entity_poly.pdbx_strand_id
1 'polypeptide(L)'
;MGDILFLAHRTPWPPDRGDRIRSYHLLQALTRLGRVHLVAFADGEGEDPLRDRLGRVALVPRRRSTPVAGLIALARGTPVSVEAYGEPAFARAVADLLAAEPIDTIVAFSGQTARAVPAEFKGRLLLDLVDVDSAKFEAYGQGSGPMAWVHRREGRRLAAYEAAQAKRAHAASFVSEAEAALFRTRSGATNAVVIENGIDLARYDPAAVPPIAHDGPLILFTGQMDYPPNVGAVTRFATDALPLIRTAHPVAAFAIVGRAPTPAVRALAALPGVTVTGEVPDTRTWLARADVVVAPLTIARGVQNKVLEAMAMARAVVASPQAREGIDAVPGRDLIVAEGEALAAAVIDLLADPARCSALGDAGRARMIARYGWEARLAGLPALLGRA
;
A
#
# COMPACT_ATOMS: atom_id res chain seq x y z
N MET A 1 27.07 -18.21 -2.40
CA MET A 1 26.03 -17.34 -1.81
C MET A 1 24.90 -18.25 -1.39
N GLY A 2 24.45 -18.16 -0.15
CA GLY A 2 23.38 -18.99 0.39
C GLY A 2 22.00 -18.59 -0.14
N ASP A 3 20.99 -19.28 0.35
CA ASP A 3 19.59 -19.06 0.00
C ASP A 3 18.97 -17.94 0.83
N ILE A 4 17.82 -17.44 0.35
CA ILE A 4 17.06 -16.37 1.01
C ILE A 4 15.82 -16.99 1.65
N LEU A 5 15.52 -16.62 2.89
CA LEU A 5 14.27 -16.95 3.56
C LEU A 5 13.39 -15.69 3.69
N PHE A 6 12.23 -15.70 3.04
CA PHE A 6 11.22 -14.66 3.17
C PHE A 6 10.18 -15.07 4.21
N LEU A 7 9.98 -14.22 5.23
CA LEU A 7 8.93 -14.40 6.24
C LEU A 7 7.83 -13.39 5.98
N ALA A 8 6.57 -13.82 5.87
CA ALA A 8 5.45 -12.91 5.63
C ALA A 8 4.32 -13.14 6.65
N HIS A 9 3.71 -12.05 7.13
CA HIS A 9 2.59 -12.15 8.08
C HIS A 9 1.29 -12.68 7.44
N ARG A 10 1.31 -12.93 6.14
CA ARG A 10 0.29 -13.60 5.34
C ARG A 10 0.84 -14.05 3.99
N THR A 11 0.09 -14.86 3.25
CA THR A 11 0.36 -15.17 1.85
C THR A 11 0.49 -13.89 1.02
N PRO A 12 1.59 -13.70 0.26
CA PRO A 12 1.80 -12.50 -0.57
C PRO A 12 0.82 -12.36 -1.75
N TRP A 13 0.09 -13.41 -2.11
CA TRP A 13 -0.83 -13.43 -3.26
C TRP A 13 -2.31 -13.60 -2.85
N PRO A 14 -3.24 -13.20 -3.73
CA PRO A 14 -3.02 -12.31 -4.88
C PRO A 14 -2.66 -10.86 -4.42
N PRO A 15 -1.95 -10.06 -5.23
CA PRO A 15 -1.59 -8.67 -4.87
C PRO A 15 -2.80 -7.74 -5.03
N ASP A 16 -3.75 -7.84 -4.12
CA ASP A 16 -5.07 -7.16 -4.13
C ASP A 16 -5.26 -6.16 -2.97
N ARG A 17 -4.28 -6.08 -2.07
CA ARG A 17 -4.25 -5.23 -0.89
C ARG A 17 -2.85 -4.68 -0.70
N GLY A 18 -2.71 -3.46 -0.17
CA GLY A 18 -1.42 -2.77 -0.04
C GLY A 18 -0.27 -3.61 0.54
N ASP A 19 -0.52 -4.37 1.61
CA ASP A 19 0.50 -5.25 2.21
C ASP A 19 0.82 -6.48 1.35
N ARG A 20 -0.16 -7.07 0.68
CA ARG A 20 0.06 -8.16 -0.30
C ARG A 20 0.80 -7.67 -1.54
N ILE A 21 0.44 -6.51 -2.09
CA ILE A 21 1.12 -5.89 -3.23
C ILE A 21 2.61 -5.72 -2.90
N ARG A 22 2.94 -5.10 -1.77
CA ARG A 22 4.33 -4.90 -1.37
C ARG A 22 5.08 -6.21 -1.16
N SER A 23 4.55 -7.14 -0.37
CA SER A 23 5.22 -8.42 -0.11
C SER A 23 5.37 -9.26 -1.38
N TYR A 24 4.40 -9.23 -2.28
CA TYR A 24 4.46 -9.92 -3.57
C TYR A 24 5.62 -9.41 -4.43
N HIS A 25 5.73 -8.09 -4.62
CA HIS A 25 6.80 -7.53 -5.45
C HIS A 25 8.17 -7.63 -4.77
N LEU A 26 8.23 -7.56 -3.45
CA LEU A 26 9.45 -7.85 -2.71
C LEU A 26 9.89 -9.31 -2.93
N LEU A 27 8.99 -10.29 -2.76
CA LEU A 27 9.26 -11.70 -3.03
C LEU A 27 9.69 -11.95 -4.49
N GLN A 28 9.00 -11.31 -5.44
CA GLN A 28 9.34 -11.39 -6.86
C GLN A 28 10.73 -10.84 -7.16
N ALA A 29 11.15 -9.76 -6.49
CA ALA A 29 12.50 -9.21 -6.61
C ALA A 29 13.54 -10.15 -5.97
N LEU A 30 13.26 -10.71 -4.79
CA LEU A 30 14.15 -11.67 -4.12
C LEU A 30 14.45 -12.89 -4.98
N THR A 31 13.44 -13.42 -5.69
CA THR A 31 13.63 -14.57 -6.60
C THR A 31 14.48 -14.25 -7.83
N ARG A 32 14.79 -12.97 -8.10
CA ARG A 32 15.79 -12.57 -9.10
C ARG A 32 17.22 -12.53 -8.53
N LEU A 33 17.37 -12.56 -7.20
CA LEU A 33 18.66 -12.46 -6.48
C LEU A 33 19.17 -13.81 -5.96
N GLY A 34 18.37 -14.88 -6.10
CA GLY A 34 18.73 -16.23 -5.67
C GLY A 34 17.51 -17.10 -5.42
N ARG A 35 17.77 -18.32 -4.94
CA ARG A 35 16.72 -19.25 -4.49
C ARG A 35 16.08 -18.73 -3.21
N VAL A 36 14.74 -18.67 -3.19
CA VAL A 36 13.96 -18.11 -2.07
C VAL A 36 13.04 -19.15 -1.46
N HIS A 37 13.12 -19.34 -0.16
CA HIS A 37 12.19 -20.11 0.66
C HIS A 37 11.18 -19.17 1.31
N LEU A 38 9.96 -19.66 1.54
CA LEU A 38 8.86 -18.86 2.09
C LEU A 38 8.29 -19.50 3.35
N VAL A 39 8.14 -18.72 4.41
CA VAL A 39 7.24 -19.06 5.53
C VAL A 39 6.23 -17.94 5.68
N ALA A 40 4.94 -18.26 5.55
CA ALA A 40 3.87 -17.28 5.62
C ALA A 40 2.68 -17.80 6.41
N PHE A 41 1.88 -16.90 6.99
CA PHE A 41 0.58 -17.29 7.51
C PHE A 41 -0.41 -17.51 6.35
N ALA A 42 -1.16 -18.60 6.38
CA ALA A 42 -2.20 -18.86 5.39
C ALA A 42 -3.34 -17.83 5.55
N ASP A 43 -3.66 -17.10 4.48
CA ASP A 43 -4.68 -16.05 4.47
C ASP A 43 -5.50 -16.11 3.17
N GLY A 44 -6.52 -16.97 3.17
CA GLY A 44 -7.41 -17.21 2.03
C GLY A 44 -6.96 -18.32 1.08
N GLU A 45 -7.77 -18.54 0.05
CA GLU A 45 -7.51 -19.50 -1.03
C GLU A 45 -6.94 -18.75 -2.25
N GLY A 46 -5.89 -19.30 -2.85
CA GLY A 46 -5.27 -18.74 -4.04
C GLY A 46 -4.03 -19.52 -4.45
N GLU A 47 -3.90 -19.78 -5.75
CA GLU A 47 -2.72 -20.44 -6.32
C GLU A 47 -1.49 -19.53 -6.19
N ASP A 48 -0.34 -20.10 -5.83
CA ASP A 48 0.94 -19.39 -5.75
C ASP A 48 1.48 -19.14 -7.18
N PRO A 49 1.45 -17.89 -7.68
CA PRO A 49 1.93 -17.57 -9.02
C PRO A 49 3.46 -17.64 -9.13
N LEU A 50 4.17 -17.74 -8.00
CA LEU A 50 5.63 -17.84 -7.93
C LEU A 50 6.10 -19.25 -7.57
N ARG A 51 5.21 -20.26 -7.52
CA ARG A 51 5.54 -21.62 -7.07
C ARG A 51 6.79 -22.20 -7.74
N ASP A 52 6.94 -21.98 -9.04
CA ASP A 52 8.03 -22.53 -9.85
C ASP A 52 9.35 -21.77 -9.65
N ARG A 53 9.29 -20.62 -8.97
CA ARG A 53 10.42 -19.74 -8.66
C ARG A 53 10.83 -19.80 -7.18
N LEU A 54 10.04 -20.46 -6.34
CA LEU A 54 10.33 -20.63 -4.92
C LEU A 54 10.98 -22.01 -4.67
N GLY A 55 11.79 -22.06 -3.62
CA GLY A 55 12.24 -23.31 -3.02
C GLY A 55 11.13 -23.91 -2.16
N ARG A 56 11.45 -24.21 -0.91
CA ARG A 56 10.44 -24.73 0.03
C ARG A 56 9.50 -23.61 0.50
N VAL A 57 8.21 -23.92 0.53
CA VAL A 57 7.15 -23.04 1.03
C VAL A 57 6.46 -23.72 2.22
N ALA A 58 6.31 -22.99 3.33
CA ALA A 58 5.55 -23.41 4.50
C ALA A 58 4.45 -22.39 4.81
N LEU A 59 3.20 -22.80 4.62
CA LEU A 59 2.03 -22.00 4.97
C LEU A 59 1.46 -22.46 6.31
N VAL A 60 1.39 -21.55 7.27
CA VAL A 60 0.99 -21.85 8.65
C VAL A 60 -0.35 -21.20 8.96
N PRO A 61 -1.36 -21.93 9.47
CA PRO A 61 -2.61 -21.30 9.88
C PRO A 61 -2.40 -20.44 11.12
N ARG A 62 -2.97 -19.23 11.14
CA ARG A 62 -3.03 -18.39 12.34
C ARG A 62 -4.26 -18.78 13.17
N ARG A 63 -4.05 -19.38 14.33
CA ARG A 63 -5.11 -19.94 15.20
C ARG A 63 -5.33 -19.11 16.47
N ARG A 64 -4.32 -18.36 16.91
CA ARG A 64 -4.37 -17.57 18.13
C ARG A 64 -5.32 -16.40 17.99
N SER A 65 -6.29 -16.34 18.88
CA SER A 65 -7.23 -15.22 18.97
C SER A 65 -6.60 -14.03 19.69
N THR A 66 -7.10 -12.82 19.39
CA THR A 66 -6.63 -11.57 20.01
C THR A 66 -6.75 -11.57 21.53
N PRO A 67 -7.82 -12.10 22.18
CA PRO A 67 -7.90 -12.19 23.63
C PRO A 67 -6.79 -13.05 24.25
N VAL A 68 -6.51 -14.21 23.65
CA VAL A 68 -5.43 -15.11 24.11
C VAL A 68 -4.07 -14.44 23.94
N ALA A 69 -3.83 -13.78 22.80
CA ALA A 69 -2.62 -12.99 22.60
C ALA A 69 -2.48 -11.87 23.64
N GLY A 70 -3.60 -11.22 24.01
CA GLY A 70 -3.65 -10.18 25.05
C GLY A 70 -3.21 -10.70 26.42
N LEU A 71 -3.73 -11.86 26.84
CA LEU A 71 -3.35 -12.47 28.13
C LEU A 71 -1.86 -12.86 28.16
N ILE A 72 -1.35 -13.48 27.10
CA ILE A 72 0.06 -13.84 26.98
C ILE A 72 0.93 -12.58 27.02
N ALA A 73 0.56 -11.56 26.26
CA ALA A 73 1.28 -10.30 26.17
C ALA A 73 1.32 -9.57 27.52
N LEU A 74 0.23 -9.58 28.28
CA LEU A 74 0.20 -9.05 29.65
C LEU A 74 1.15 -9.81 30.57
N ALA A 75 1.08 -11.14 30.58
CA ALA A 75 1.92 -11.99 31.42
C ALA A 75 3.42 -11.85 31.09
N ARG A 76 3.78 -11.72 29.81
CA ARG A 76 5.18 -11.63 29.34
C ARG A 76 5.71 -10.22 29.21
N GLY A 77 4.85 -9.20 29.37
CA GLY A 77 5.22 -7.82 29.08
C GLY A 77 5.55 -7.56 27.61
N THR A 78 5.01 -8.34 26.67
CA THR A 78 5.24 -8.20 25.22
C THR A 78 4.10 -7.41 24.55
N PRO A 79 4.25 -7.01 23.27
CA PRO A 79 3.17 -6.41 22.48
C PRO A 79 2.11 -7.45 22.09
N VAL A 80 0.83 -7.09 22.20
CA VAL A 80 -0.31 -7.94 21.81
C VAL A 80 -0.25 -8.24 20.32
N SER A 81 0.07 -7.25 19.50
CA SER A 81 0.18 -7.37 18.04
C SER A 81 1.23 -8.41 17.62
N VAL A 82 2.36 -8.49 18.32
CA VAL A 82 3.41 -9.50 18.07
C VAL A 82 2.98 -10.89 18.56
N GLU A 83 2.34 -10.96 19.73
CA GLU A 83 1.86 -12.27 20.25
C GLU A 83 0.72 -12.85 19.43
N ALA A 84 -0.08 -12.03 18.75
CA ALA A 84 -1.14 -12.47 17.85
C ALA A 84 -0.59 -13.28 16.65
N TYR A 85 0.68 -13.09 16.28
CA TYR A 85 1.38 -13.86 15.25
C TYR A 85 2.35 -14.88 15.85
N GLY A 86 2.20 -15.19 17.14
CA GLY A 86 3.16 -16.00 17.87
C GLY A 86 2.99 -17.51 17.77
N GLU A 87 2.61 -18.02 16.61
CA GLU A 87 2.35 -19.46 16.42
C GLU A 87 3.63 -20.30 16.51
N PRO A 88 3.69 -21.33 17.39
CA PRO A 88 4.85 -22.21 17.49
C PRO A 88 5.19 -22.90 16.16
N ALA A 89 4.16 -23.25 15.37
CA ALA A 89 4.34 -23.87 14.06
C ALA A 89 5.09 -22.97 13.08
N PHE A 90 4.92 -21.63 13.16
CA PHE A 90 5.66 -20.69 12.32
C PHE A 90 7.14 -20.67 12.69
N ALA A 91 7.46 -20.56 13.98
CA ALA A 91 8.85 -20.61 14.44
C ALA A 91 9.51 -21.96 14.13
N ARG A 92 8.76 -23.07 14.24
CA ARG A 92 9.26 -24.40 13.89
C ARG A 92 9.57 -24.52 12.41
N ALA A 93 8.68 -24.04 11.53
CA ALA A 93 8.92 -24.02 10.09
C ALA A 93 10.17 -23.22 9.71
N VAL A 94 10.42 -22.07 10.36
CA VAL A 94 11.65 -21.30 10.18
C VAL A 94 12.88 -22.09 10.60
N ALA A 95 12.86 -22.70 11.80
CA ALA A 95 13.97 -23.51 12.29
C ALA A 95 14.26 -24.73 11.40
N ASP A 96 13.23 -25.42 10.93
CA ASP A 96 13.36 -26.58 10.05
C ASP A 96 13.98 -26.20 8.69
N LEU A 97 13.62 -25.05 8.13
CA LEU A 97 14.23 -24.54 6.90
C LEU A 97 15.69 -24.14 7.10
N LEU A 98 16.00 -23.41 8.18
CA LEU A 98 17.38 -23.01 8.50
C LEU A 98 18.30 -24.21 8.75
N ALA A 99 17.76 -25.34 9.22
CA ALA A 99 18.50 -26.58 9.40
C ALA A 99 18.67 -27.38 8.10
N ALA A 100 17.74 -27.26 7.16
CA ALA A 100 17.69 -28.07 5.94
C ALA A 100 18.34 -27.41 4.72
N GLU A 101 18.41 -26.08 4.69
CA GLU A 101 18.81 -25.31 3.51
C GLU A 101 19.93 -24.32 3.87
N PRO A 102 20.84 -23.99 2.93
CA PRO A 102 21.99 -23.12 3.18
C PRO A 102 21.58 -21.64 3.22
N ILE A 103 20.64 -21.28 4.08
CA ILE A 103 20.07 -19.93 4.17
C ILE A 103 21.06 -19.01 4.90
N ASP A 104 21.51 -17.96 4.20
CA ASP A 104 22.40 -16.93 4.77
C ASP A 104 21.72 -15.56 4.88
N THR A 105 20.49 -15.42 4.36
CA THR A 105 19.76 -14.16 4.31
C THR A 105 18.30 -14.38 4.73
N ILE A 106 17.81 -13.58 5.68
CA ILE A 106 16.39 -13.53 6.05
C ILE A 106 15.84 -12.15 5.71
N VAL A 107 14.69 -12.11 5.06
CA VAL A 107 13.88 -10.91 4.88
C VAL A 107 12.56 -11.13 5.63
N ALA A 108 12.37 -10.41 6.74
CA ALA A 108 11.17 -10.50 7.55
C ALA A 108 10.22 -9.35 7.22
N PHE A 109 9.10 -9.69 6.58
CA PHE A 109 8.05 -8.75 6.20
C PHE A 109 6.97 -8.66 7.29
N SER A 110 6.80 -7.41 7.74
CA SER A 110 6.21 -6.92 8.98
C SER A 110 6.98 -7.26 10.25
N GLY A 111 6.97 -6.32 11.21
CA GLY A 111 7.63 -6.50 12.50
C GLY A 111 7.13 -7.72 13.27
N GLN A 112 5.92 -8.20 12.98
CA GLN A 112 5.34 -9.38 13.65
C GLN A 112 6.08 -10.67 13.30
N THR A 113 6.62 -10.80 12.08
CA THR A 113 7.35 -12.02 11.66
C THR A 113 8.78 -12.05 12.18
N ALA A 114 9.36 -10.89 12.53
CA ALA A 114 10.71 -10.76 13.08
C ALA A 114 10.92 -11.59 14.36
N ARG A 115 9.84 -11.89 15.11
CA ARG A 115 9.90 -12.76 16.30
C ARG A 115 10.37 -14.18 15.99
N ALA A 116 10.17 -14.65 14.76
CA ALA A 116 10.49 -16.01 14.36
C ALA A 116 11.96 -16.14 13.94
N VAL A 117 12.68 -15.02 13.83
CA VAL A 117 14.12 -15.00 13.50
C VAL A 117 14.92 -15.46 14.72
N PRO A 118 15.64 -16.60 14.65
CA PRO A 118 16.42 -17.12 15.78
C PRO A 118 17.49 -16.15 16.27
N ALA A 119 17.78 -16.14 17.57
CA ALA A 119 18.75 -15.22 18.18
C ALA A 119 20.18 -15.49 17.71
N GLU A 120 20.46 -16.75 17.39
CA GLU A 120 21.71 -17.30 16.91
C GLU A 120 21.95 -17.09 15.42
N PHE A 121 20.94 -16.66 14.64
CA PHE A 121 21.11 -16.43 13.21
C PHE A 121 22.17 -15.34 12.96
N LYS A 122 23.25 -15.71 12.27
CA LYS A 122 24.40 -14.83 11.97
C LYS A 122 24.40 -14.28 10.55
N GLY A 123 23.46 -14.73 9.73
CA GLY A 123 23.32 -14.26 8.37
C GLY A 123 22.78 -12.84 8.28
N ARG A 124 22.54 -12.39 7.06
CA ARG A 124 22.01 -11.06 6.79
C ARG A 124 20.52 -10.99 7.09
N LEU A 125 20.09 -9.95 7.78
CA LEU A 125 18.70 -9.74 8.18
C LEU A 125 18.21 -8.38 7.69
N LEU A 126 17.20 -8.39 6.82
CA LEU A 126 16.42 -7.22 6.46
C LEU A 126 15.06 -7.31 7.14
N LEU A 127 14.68 -6.26 7.87
CA LEU A 127 13.35 -6.12 8.45
C LEU A 127 12.57 -5.11 7.63
N ASP A 128 11.49 -5.54 6.98
CA ASP A 128 10.57 -4.61 6.34
C ASP A 128 9.43 -4.31 7.30
N LEU A 129 9.57 -3.21 8.04
CA LEU A 129 8.59 -2.77 9.04
C LEU A 129 7.40 -2.06 8.41
N VAL A 130 7.54 -1.62 7.15
CA VAL A 130 6.54 -0.87 6.39
C VAL A 130 6.31 0.51 7.01
N ASP A 131 5.66 0.56 8.17
CA ASP A 131 5.33 1.77 8.93
C ASP A 131 5.80 1.63 10.39
N VAL A 132 5.78 2.74 11.13
CA VAL A 132 6.00 2.74 12.58
C VAL A 132 4.67 2.41 13.29
N ASP A 133 4.32 1.13 13.35
CA ASP A 133 3.06 0.66 13.94
C ASP A 133 2.90 1.09 15.41
N SER A 134 3.99 1.16 16.17
CA SER A 134 3.97 1.69 17.54
C SER A 134 3.45 3.13 17.64
N ALA A 135 3.69 3.98 16.63
CA ALA A 135 3.19 5.36 16.60
C ALA A 135 1.68 5.39 16.34
N LYS A 136 1.18 4.49 15.48
CA LYS A 136 -0.27 4.34 15.22
C LYS A 136 -1.02 3.98 16.51
N PHE A 137 -0.48 3.03 17.28
CA PHE A 137 -1.07 2.66 18.57
C PHE A 137 -1.02 3.81 19.60
N GLU A 138 0.05 4.58 19.66
CA GLU A 138 0.11 5.77 20.53
C GLU A 138 -0.95 6.82 20.14
N ALA A 139 -1.19 7.03 18.84
CA ALA A 139 -2.23 7.93 18.36
C ALA A 139 -3.65 7.47 18.78
N TYR A 140 -3.95 6.17 18.67
CA TYR A 140 -5.21 5.61 19.20
C TYR A 140 -5.30 5.70 20.73
N GLY A 141 -4.16 5.80 21.42
CA GLY A 141 -4.05 5.95 22.86
C GLY A 141 -4.25 7.38 23.38
N GLN A 142 -4.49 8.39 22.54
CA GLN A 142 -4.64 9.79 22.98
C GLN A 142 -5.99 10.09 23.65
N GLY A 143 -6.97 9.18 23.54
CA GLY A 143 -8.25 9.30 24.23
C GLY A 143 -8.22 8.94 25.72
N SER A 144 -9.40 8.89 26.32
CA SER A 144 -9.63 8.42 27.70
C SER A 144 -10.21 7.00 27.72
N GLY A 145 -10.22 6.37 28.90
CA GLY A 145 -10.82 5.05 29.11
C GLY A 145 -9.87 3.85 28.92
N PRO A 146 -10.39 2.63 29.10
CA PRO A 146 -9.58 1.40 29.15
C PRO A 146 -8.90 1.08 27.82
N MET A 147 -9.57 1.30 26.70
CA MET A 147 -8.97 1.06 25.37
C MET A 147 -7.81 2.01 25.07
N ALA A 148 -7.90 3.27 25.52
CA ALA A 148 -6.79 4.20 25.37
C ALA A 148 -5.56 3.76 26.19
N TRP A 149 -5.76 3.20 27.39
CA TRP A 149 -4.66 2.60 28.16
C TRP A 149 -4.04 1.39 27.44
N VAL A 150 -4.87 0.49 26.88
CA VAL A 150 -4.40 -0.67 26.10
C VAL A 150 -3.53 -0.21 24.93
N HIS A 151 -4.00 0.78 24.17
CA HIS A 151 -3.26 1.33 23.03
C HIS A 151 -1.95 2.02 23.44
N ARG A 152 -1.93 2.79 24.54
CA ARG A 152 -0.68 3.37 25.08
C ARG A 152 0.32 2.31 25.51
N ARG A 153 -0.14 1.25 26.18
CA ARG A 153 0.72 0.11 26.55
C ARG A 153 1.28 -0.55 25.30
N GLU A 154 0.43 -0.82 24.33
CA GLU A 154 0.82 -1.45 23.07
C GLU A 154 1.86 -0.62 22.33
N GLY A 155 1.64 0.68 22.16
CA GLY A 155 2.58 1.59 21.52
C GLY A 155 3.97 1.56 22.19
N ARG A 156 4.03 1.66 23.53
CA ARG A 156 5.29 1.60 24.27
C ARG A 156 6.02 0.27 24.12
N ARG A 157 5.29 -0.85 24.29
CA ARG A 157 5.90 -2.20 24.19
C ARG A 157 6.34 -2.50 22.76
N LEU A 158 5.55 -2.10 21.78
CA LEU A 158 5.87 -2.30 20.37
C LEU A 158 7.05 -1.44 19.95
N ALA A 159 7.16 -0.19 20.38
CA ALA A 159 8.32 0.66 20.11
C ALA A 159 9.62 0.04 20.64
N ALA A 160 9.60 -0.50 21.87
CA ALA A 160 10.75 -1.19 22.43
C ALA A 160 11.11 -2.47 21.65
N TYR A 161 10.09 -3.22 21.21
CA TYR A 161 10.26 -4.42 20.39
C TYR A 161 10.85 -4.08 19.01
N GLU A 162 10.29 -3.12 18.29
CA GLU A 162 10.76 -2.69 16.96
C GLU A 162 12.21 -2.22 17.04
N ALA A 163 12.56 -1.40 18.05
CA ALA A 163 13.93 -0.95 18.28
C ALA A 163 14.89 -2.13 18.56
N ALA A 164 14.47 -3.12 19.34
CA ALA A 164 15.27 -4.30 19.63
C ALA A 164 15.49 -5.18 18.38
N GLN A 165 14.48 -5.33 17.52
CA GLN A 165 14.64 -6.07 16.26
C GLN A 165 15.51 -5.30 15.27
N ALA A 166 15.33 -3.98 15.14
CA ALA A 166 16.17 -3.15 14.27
C ALA A 166 17.66 -3.22 14.64
N LYS A 167 18.00 -3.30 15.93
CA LYS A 167 19.39 -3.50 16.39
C LYS A 167 20.03 -4.82 15.91
N ARG A 168 19.22 -5.86 15.69
CA ARG A 168 19.68 -7.16 15.16
C ARG A 168 19.75 -7.17 13.63
N ALA A 169 19.03 -6.27 12.98
CA ALA A 169 18.93 -6.21 11.54
C ALA A 169 20.12 -5.49 10.92
N HIS A 170 20.48 -5.88 9.71
CA HIS A 170 21.42 -5.12 8.89
C HIS A 170 20.75 -3.84 8.37
N ALA A 171 19.45 -3.91 8.08
CA ALA A 171 18.63 -2.75 7.75
C ALA A 171 17.18 -2.96 8.19
N ALA A 172 16.50 -1.87 8.54
CA ALA A 172 15.07 -1.82 8.76
C ALA A 172 14.44 -0.88 7.72
N SER A 173 13.63 -1.40 6.80
CA SER A 173 13.01 -0.61 5.73
C SER A 173 11.60 -0.11 6.07
N PHE A 174 11.34 1.12 5.63
CA PHE A 174 10.07 1.83 5.77
C PHE A 174 9.59 2.36 4.41
N VAL A 175 8.28 2.57 4.27
CA VAL A 175 7.66 3.00 3.01
C VAL A 175 7.89 4.46 2.66
N SER A 176 8.36 5.28 3.59
CA SER A 176 8.60 6.70 3.37
C SER A 176 9.70 7.24 4.26
N GLU A 177 10.29 8.37 3.86
CA GLU A 177 11.26 9.09 4.67
C GLU A 177 10.66 9.60 5.99
N ALA A 178 9.38 9.99 6.00
CA ALA A 178 8.69 10.40 7.22
C ALA A 178 8.63 9.27 8.26
N GLU A 179 8.29 8.05 7.83
CA GLU A 179 8.26 6.86 8.69
C GLU A 179 9.68 6.48 9.16
N ALA A 180 10.66 6.49 8.25
CA ALA A 180 12.05 6.20 8.59
C ALA A 180 12.61 7.24 9.60
N ALA A 181 12.39 8.53 9.38
CA ALA A 181 12.84 9.60 10.27
C ALA A 181 12.16 9.52 11.64
N LEU A 182 10.84 9.25 11.69
CA LEU A 182 10.12 9.02 12.92
C LEU A 182 10.72 7.82 13.69
N PHE A 183 10.98 6.72 12.99
CA PHE A 183 11.58 5.54 13.59
C PHE A 183 12.98 5.82 14.15
N ARG A 184 13.86 6.49 13.40
CA ARG A 184 15.21 6.88 13.85
C ARG A 184 15.16 7.72 15.10
N THR A 185 14.27 8.72 15.12
CA THR A 185 14.08 9.61 16.27
C THR A 185 13.61 8.84 17.51
N ARG A 186 12.71 7.87 17.36
CA ARG A 186 12.14 7.11 18.49
C ARG A 186 13.03 5.98 18.99
N SER A 187 13.76 5.30 18.10
CA SER A 187 14.52 4.09 18.43
C SER A 187 16.02 4.33 18.60
N GLY A 188 16.54 5.45 18.09
CA GLY A 188 17.99 5.70 17.96
C GLY A 188 18.67 4.83 16.90
N ALA A 189 17.91 4.09 16.09
CA ALA A 189 18.47 3.24 15.04
C ALA A 189 19.12 4.10 13.93
N THR A 190 20.27 3.66 13.44
CA THR A 190 20.99 4.30 12.31
C THR A 190 20.82 3.53 11.00
N ASN A 191 20.27 2.32 11.05
CA ASN A 191 20.07 1.41 9.93
C ASN A 191 18.63 1.42 9.38
N ALA A 192 17.86 2.47 9.69
CA ALA A 192 16.54 2.66 9.11
C ALA A 192 16.66 3.26 7.70
N VAL A 193 16.10 2.58 6.70
CA VAL A 193 16.20 2.95 5.29
C VAL A 193 14.82 3.07 4.66
N VAL A 194 14.74 3.72 3.50
CA VAL A 194 13.50 3.88 2.76
C VAL A 194 13.46 2.92 1.58
N ILE A 195 12.39 2.13 1.51
CA ILE A 195 11.97 1.38 0.32
C ILE A 195 10.51 1.75 0.09
N GLU A 196 10.25 2.73 -0.77
CA GLU A 196 8.89 3.18 -1.06
C GLU A 196 8.07 2.09 -1.77
N ASN A 197 6.75 2.22 -1.71
CA ASN A 197 5.89 1.39 -2.55
C ASN A 197 6.04 1.78 -4.03
N GLY A 198 5.99 0.77 -4.89
CA GLY A 198 5.97 0.94 -6.34
C GLY A 198 4.59 0.72 -6.96
N ILE A 199 4.51 1.00 -8.25
CA ILE A 199 3.39 0.65 -9.12
C ILE A 199 3.81 -0.46 -10.08
N ASP A 200 2.92 -1.43 -10.30
CA ASP A 200 3.12 -2.47 -11.30
C ASP A 200 2.78 -1.90 -12.69
N LEU A 201 3.80 -1.43 -13.40
CA LEU A 201 3.66 -0.77 -14.71
C LEU A 201 3.20 -1.73 -15.82
N ALA A 202 3.40 -3.05 -15.65
CA ALA A 202 2.89 -4.04 -16.58
C ALA A 202 1.41 -4.30 -16.33
N ARG A 203 0.99 -4.35 -15.06
CA ARG A 203 -0.42 -4.45 -14.69
C ARG A 203 -1.20 -3.18 -15.02
N TYR A 204 -0.61 -2.01 -14.83
CA TYR A 204 -1.21 -0.70 -15.12
C TYR A 204 -0.64 -0.13 -16.43
N ASP A 205 -0.80 -0.90 -17.50
CA ASP A 205 -0.52 -0.48 -18.87
C ASP A 205 -1.83 -0.18 -19.60
N PRO A 206 -2.07 1.06 -20.08
CA PRO A 206 -3.28 1.39 -20.84
C PRO A 206 -3.43 0.57 -22.13
N ALA A 207 -2.33 0.05 -22.71
CA ALA A 207 -2.41 -0.80 -23.91
C ALA A 207 -2.84 -2.24 -23.59
N ALA A 208 -2.71 -2.70 -22.33
CA ALA A 208 -3.00 -4.06 -21.92
C ALA A 208 -4.44 -4.26 -21.40
N VAL A 209 -5.21 -3.18 -21.26
CA VAL A 209 -6.53 -3.21 -20.60
C VAL A 209 -7.59 -2.60 -21.52
N PRO A 210 -8.60 -3.37 -21.94
CA PRO A 210 -9.69 -2.83 -22.72
C PRO A 210 -10.53 -1.87 -21.87
N PRO A 211 -10.81 -0.64 -22.35
CA PRO A 211 -11.67 0.29 -21.62
C PRO A 211 -13.12 -0.21 -21.59
N ILE A 212 -13.87 0.18 -20.56
CA ILE A 212 -15.33 -0.01 -20.58
C ILE A 212 -15.97 0.83 -21.70
N ALA A 213 -17.13 0.38 -22.19
CA ALA A 213 -17.96 1.20 -23.08
C ALA A 213 -18.64 2.31 -22.26
N HIS A 214 -18.46 3.55 -22.67
CA HIS A 214 -19.10 4.73 -22.07
C HIS A 214 -19.08 5.89 -23.07
N ASP A 215 -20.18 6.62 -23.20
CA ASP A 215 -20.30 7.76 -24.10
C ASP A 215 -20.05 9.10 -23.37
N GLY A 216 -19.45 10.06 -24.06
CA GLY A 216 -19.17 11.39 -23.50
C GLY A 216 -18.05 11.41 -22.44
N PRO A 217 -17.77 12.59 -21.86
CA PRO A 217 -16.69 12.75 -20.89
C PRO A 217 -16.93 11.96 -19.60
N LEU A 218 -15.94 11.18 -19.17
CA LEU A 218 -15.97 10.40 -17.94
C LEU A 218 -14.93 10.90 -16.94
N ILE A 219 -15.41 11.39 -15.80
CA ILE A 219 -14.61 11.72 -14.64
C ILE A 219 -14.65 10.55 -13.67
N LEU A 220 -13.49 10.12 -13.17
CA LEU A 220 -13.39 8.93 -12.35
C LEU A 220 -12.80 9.23 -10.97
N PHE A 221 -13.36 8.59 -9.95
CA PHE A 221 -12.73 8.43 -8.65
C PHE A 221 -12.73 6.94 -8.27
N THR A 222 -11.57 6.42 -7.86
CA THR A 222 -11.44 5.04 -7.37
C THR A 222 -11.15 4.96 -5.87
N GLY A 223 -11.62 3.90 -5.21
CA GLY A 223 -11.18 3.56 -3.86
C GLY A 223 -12.16 2.75 -3.01
N GLN A 224 -11.78 2.54 -1.75
CA GLN A 224 -12.62 1.91 -0.74
C GLN A 224 -13.65 2.92 -0.19
N MET A 225 -14.94 2.66 -0.35
CA MET A 225 -16.02 3.63 -0.11
C MET A 225 -16.66 3.55 1.28
N ASP A 226 -16.09 2.77 2.20
CA ASP A 226 -16.34 2.83 3.65
C ASP A 226 -15.22 3.59 4.39
N TYR A 227 -14.22 4.09 3.66
CA TYR A 227 -13.15 4.91 4.19
C TYR A 227 -13.60 6.39 4.26
N PRO A 228 -13.69 7.02 5.45
CA PRO A 228 -14.29 8.35 5.60
C PRO A 228 -13.69 9.45 4.71
N PRO A 229 -12.36 9.51 4.48
CA PRO A 229 -11.79 10.48 3.53
C PRO A 229 -12.27 10.29 2.09
N ASN A 230 -12.49 9.05 1.64
CA ASN A 230 -13.04 8.79 0.30
C ASN A 230 -14.52 9.20 0.23
N VAL A 231 -15.31 8.87 1.25
CA VAL A 231 -16.72 9.29 1.35
C VAL A 231 -16.84 10.81 1.25
N GLY A 232 -16.06 11.55 2.05
CA GLY A 232 -16.08 13.02 2.01
C GLY A 232 -15.65 13.59 0.66
N ALA A 233 -14.67 12.98 0.01
CA ALA A 233 -14.18 13.42 -1.31
C ALA A 233 -15.22 13.24 -2.42
N VAL A 234 -15.84 12.06 -2.52
CA VAL A 234 -16.83 11.78 -3.57
C VAL A 234 -18.13 12.54 -3.35
N THR A 235 -18.56 12.72 -2.09
CA THR A 235 -19.75 13.51 -1.76
C THR A 235 -19.57 14.95 -2.20
N ARG A 236 -18.50 15.63 -1.77
CA ARG A 236 -18.24 17.03 -2.17
C ARG A 236 -18.07 17.19 -3.68
N PHE A 237 -17.35 16.27 -4.32
CA PHE A 237 -17.19 16.36 -5.77
C PHE A 237 -18.55 16.24 -6.49
N ALA A 238 -19.39 15.29 -6.08
CA ALA A 238 -20.69 15.08 -6.70
C ALA A 238 -21.69 16.22 -6.42
N THR A 239 -21.67 16.83 -5.23
CA THR A 239 -22.62 17.89 -4.85
C THR A 239 -22.17 19.30 -5.24
N ASP A 240 -20.86 19.54 -5.30
CA ASP A 240 -20.32 20.90 -5.41
C ASP A 240 -19.62 21.11 -6.76
N ALA A 241 -18.71 20.21 -7.15
CA ALA A 241 -17.90 20.39 -8.37
C ALA A 241 -18.61 19.92 -9.65
N LEU A 242 -19.28 18.76 -9.60
CA LEU A 242 -19.93 18.17 -10.76
C LEU A 242 -21.02 19.06 -11.37
N PRO A 243 -21.88 19.78 -10.60
CA PRO A 243 -22.87 20.69 -11.18
C PRO A 243 -22.24 21.82 -12.01
N LEU A 244 -21.10 22.37 -11.56
CA LEU A 244 -20.35 23.38 -12.30
C LEU A 244 -19.80 22.81 -13.60
N ILE A 245 -19.20 21.61 -13.54
CA ILE A 245 -18.67 20.92 -14.71
C ILE A 245 -19.79 20.62 -15.72
N ARG A 246 -20.95 20.15 -15.26
CA ARG A 246 -22.10 19.83 -16.12
C ARG A 246 -22.77 21.07 -16.73
N THR A 247 -22.53 22.26 -16.18
CA THR A 247 -22.98 23.52 -16.81
C THR A 247 -22.19 23.78 -18.10
N ALA A 248 -20.87 23.51 -18.09
CA ALA A 248 -20.03 23.63 -19.28
C ALA A 248 -20.10 22.39 -20.19
N HIS A 249 -20.27 21.20 -19.61
CA HIS A 249 -20.27 19.90 -20.29
C HIS A 249 -21.51 19.07 -19.89
N PRO A 250 -22.69 19.31 -20.48
CA PRO A 250 -23.97 18.73 -20.03
C PRO A 250 -24.06 17.20 -20.01
N VAL A 251 -23.20 16.51 -20.77
CA VAL A 251 -23.14 15.05 -20.83
C VAL A 251 -21.99 14.45 -19.99
N ALA A 252 -21.23 15.25 -19.24
CA ALA A 252 -20.15 14.75 -18.41
C ALA A 252 -20.67 13.86 -17.26
N ALA A 253 -20.09 12.66 -17.14
CA ALA A 253 -20.40 11.70 -16.10
C ALA A 253 -19.32 11.66 -15.01
N PHE A 254 -19.71 11.33 -13.79
CA PHE A 254 -18.83 11.05 -12.66
C PHE A 254 -19.04 9.62 -12.16
N ALA A 255 -18.03 8.76 -12.32
CA ALA A 255 -18.05 7.41 -11.82
C ALA A 255 -17.28 7.29 -10.50
N ILE A 256 -17.95 6.72 -9.50
CA ILE A 256 -17.40 6.33 -8.20
C ILE A 256 -17.23 4.82 -8.22
N VAL A 257 -15.98 4.37 -8.39
CA VAL A 257 -15.64 2.96 -8.60
C VAL A 257 -14.88 2.40 -7.41
N GLY A 258 -15.41 1.35 -6.78
CA GLY A 258 -14.71 0.60 -5.76
C GLY A 258 -15.59 0.11 -4.61
N ARG A 259 -14.96 -0.69 -3.75
CA ARG A 259 -15.65 -1.60 -2.83
C ARG A 259 -16.35 -0.89 -1.68
N ALA A 260 -17.31 -1.58 -1.08
CA ALA A 260 -17.99 -1.20 0.16
C ALA A 260 -18.59 0.22 0.17
N PRO A 261 -19.37 0.65 -0.84
CA PRO A 261 -20.05 1.93 -0.75
C PRO A 261 -20.97 1.98 0.46
N THR A 262 -20.85 3.03 1.27
CA THR A 262 -21.82 3.27 2.35
C THR A 262 -23.19 3.60 1.78
N PRO A 263 -24.28 3.50 2.56
CA PRO A 263 -25.59 3.98 2.14
C PRO A 263 -25.57 5.43 1.64
N ALA A 264 -24.77 6.30 2.28
CA ALA A 264 -24.60 7.69 1.86
C ALA A 264 -23.95 7.81 0.48
N VAL A 265 -22.90 7.03 0.18
CA VAL A 265 -22.28 7.02 -1.15
C VAL A 265 -23.22 6.47 -2.22
N ARG A 266 -23.98 5.40 -1.92
CA ARG A 266 -24.97 4.86 -2.86
C ARG A 266 -26.05 5.88 -3.22
N ALA A 267 -26.47 6.71 -2.28
CA ALA A 267 -27.48 7.74 -2.53
C ALA A 267 -27.02 8.81 -3.55
N LEU A 268 -25.70 8.99 -3.75
CA LEU A 268 -25.16 9.92 -4.75
C LEU A 268 -25.54 9.53 -6.18
N ALA A 269 -25.86 8.25 -6.45
CA ALA A 269 -26.32 7.80 -7.77
C ALA A 269 -27.66 8.43 -8.21
N ALA A 270 -28.40 9.08 -7.30
CA ALA A 270 -29.58 9.85 -7.64
C ALA A 270 -29.25 11.22 -8.27
N LEU A 271 -28.00 11.67 -8.18
CA LEU A 271 -27.57 12.95 -8.77
C LEU A 271 -27.34 12.80 -10.28
N PRO A 272 -27.69 13.82 -11.10
CA PRO A 272 -27.50 13.77 -12.54
C PRO A 272 -26.05 13.50 -12.95
N GLY A 273 -25.83 12.46 -13.76
CA GLY A 273 -24.52 12.09 -14.27
C GLY A 273 -23.63 11.34 -13.27
N VAL A 274 -24.13 10.91 -12.11
CA VAL A 274 -23.33 10.13 -11.14
C VAL A 274 -23.60 8.64 -11.27
N THR A 275 -22.53 7.84 -11.37
CA THR A 275 -22.58 6.38 -11.31
C THR A 275 -21.83 5.87 -10.09
N VAL A 276 -22.43 4.97 -9.31
CA VAL A 276 -21.80 4.30 -8.17
C VAL A 276 -21.81 2.80 -8.43
N THR A 277 -20.64 2.19 -8.61
CA THR A 277 -20.57 0.77 -9.04
C THR A 277 -20.57 -0.21 -7.88
N GLY A 278 -19.81 0.10 -6.81
CA GLY A 278 -19.33 -0.92 -5.89
C GLY A 278 -18.07 -1.63 -6.40
N GLU A 279 -17.82 -2.85 -5.93
CA GLU A 279 -16.72 -3.69 -6.42
C GLU A 279 -16.91 -4.04 -7.89
N VAL A 280 -15.85 -3.91 -8.69
CA VAL A 280 -15.84 -4.27 -10.12
C VAL A 280 -14.76 -5.32 -10.36
N PRO A 281 -14.89 -6.18 -11.39
CA PRO A 281 -13.90 -7.21 -11.68
C PRO A 281 -12.49 -6.65 -11.91
N ASP A 282 -12.40 -5.48 -12.56
CA ASP A 282 -11.14 -4.80 -12.81
C ASP A 282 -11.34 -3.28 -12.85
N THR A 283 -10.72 -2.55 -11.92
CA THR A 283 -10.75 -1.08 -11.89
C THR A 283 -9.97 -0.44 -13.04
N ARG A 284 -9.04 -1.18 -13.65
CA ARG A 284 -8.21 -0.66 -14.75
C ARG A 284 -9.01 -0.40 -16.02
N THR A 285 -10.10 -1.14 -16.26
CA THR A 285 -10.98 -0.91 -17.42
C THR A 285 -11.71 0.43 -17.31
N TRP A 286 -12.03 0.86 -16.08
CA TRP A 286 -12.57 2.18 -15.78
C TRP A 286 -11.50 3.26 -15.90
N LEU A 287 -10.30 3.01 -15.35
CA LEU A 287 -9.16 3.93 -15.50
C LEU A 287 -8.80 4.13 -16.97
N ALA A 288 -8.75 3.08 -17.79
CA ALA A 288 -8.47 3.15 -19.22
C ALA A 288 -9.51 3.98 -19.98
N ARG A 289 -10.77 3.95 -19.54
CA ARG A 289 -11.84 4.77 -20.14
C ARG A 289 -11.82 6.22 -19.66
N ALA A 290 -11.41 6.50 -18.43
CA ALA A 290 -11.55 7.84 -17.85
C ALA A 290 -10.85 8.92 -18.70
N ASP A 291 -11.52 10.06 -18.86
CA ASP A 291 -10.93 11.26 -19.45
C ASP A 291 -10.11 12.01 -18.38
N VAL A 292 -10.67 12.16 -17.18
CA VAL A 292 -10.00 12.78 -16.03
C VAL A 292 -10.22 11.93 -14.77
N VAL A 293 -9.16 11.71 -14.00
CA VAL A 293 -9.24 11.11 -12.67
C VAL A 293 -9.10 12.19 -11.60
N VAL A 294 -10.02 12.22 -10.64
CA VAL A 294 -10.02 13.22 -9.56
C VAL A 294 -9.65 12.58 -8.22
N ALA A 295 -8.88 13.30 -7.41
CA ALA A 295 -8.54 12.92 -6.04
C ALA A 295 -8.73 14.12 -5.06
N PRO A 296 -9.97 14.58 -4.82
CA PRO A 296 -10.28 15.75 -3.98
C PRO A 296 -10.28 15.42 -2.48
N LEU A 297 -9.18 14.83 -1.98
CA LEU A 297 -9.05 14.41 -0.59
C LEU A 297 -8.71 15.61 0.32
N THR A 298 -9.50 15.84 1.35
CA THR A 298 -9.18 16.85 2.39
C THR A 298 -8.22 16.33 3.44
N ILE A 299 -8.17 15.01 3.61
CA ILE A 299 -7.26 14.32 4.52
C ILE A 299 -6.70 13.15 3.73
N ALA A 300 -5.39 13.12 3.56
CA ALA A 300 -4.65 12.02 2.95
C ALA A 300 -3.47 11.69 3.86
N ARG A 301 -3.15 10.40 3.98
CA ARG A 301 -1.95 9.93 4.69
C ARG A 301 -1.23 8.95 3.78
N GLY A 302 0.09 9.11 3.72
CA GLY A 302 0.94 8.30 2.84
C GLY A 302 0.66 8.58 1.36
N VAL A 303 1.36 7.82 0.52
CA VAL A 303 1.23 7.92 -0.93
C VAL A 303 -0.14 7.39 -1.38
N GLN A 304 -0.84 8.18 -2.18
CA GLN A 304 -2.16 7.81 -2.68
C GLN A 304 -2.04 6.89 -3.90
N ASN A 305 -2.15 5.58 -3.69
CA ASN A 305 -2.05 4.59 -4.79
C ASN A 305 -3.00 4.91 -5.95
N LYS A 306 -4.22 5.40 -5.69
CA LYS A 306 -5.16 5.79 -6.76
C LYS A 306 -4.58 6.83 -7.74
N VAL A 307 -3.74 7.74 -7.25
CA VAL A 307 -3.07 8.76 -8.07
C VAL A 307 -1.98 8.09 -8.90
N LEU A 308 -1.15 7.24 -8.28
CA LEU A 308 -0.11 6.49 -8.99
C LEU A 308 -0.71 5.57 -10.08
N GLU A 309 -1.80 4.88 -9.76
CA GLU A 309 -2.53 3.99 -10.67
C GLU A 309 -3.10 4.77 -11.86
N ALA A 310 -3.71 5.94 -11.62
CA ALA A 310 -4.24 6.80 -12.68
C ALA A 310 -3.14 7.39 -13.58
N MET A 311 -2.06 7.90 -12.98
CA MET A 311 -0.90 8.37 -13.73
C MET A 311 -0.25 7.24 -14.52
N ALA A 312 -0.13 6.04 -13.96
CA ALA A 312 0.38 4.88 -14.67
C ALA A 312 -0.52 4.52 -15.87
N MET A 313 -1.84 4.62 -15.74
CA MET A 313 -2.79 4.41 -16.85
C MET A 313 -2.83 5.57 -17.88
N ALA A 314 -1.86 6.49 -17.84
CA ALA A 314 -1.80 7.68 -18.69
C ALA A 314 -3.06 8.54 -18.65
N ARG A 315 -3.69 8.67 -17.48
CA ARG A 315 -4.86 9.55 -17.29
C ARG A 315 -4.46 10.89 -16.73
N ALA A 316 -5.09 11.96 -17.22
CA ALA A 316 -5.02 13.26 -16.60
C ALA A 316 -5.53 13.18 -15.15
N VAL A 317 -4.72 13.62 -14.19
CA VAL A 317 -5.11 13.62 -12.78
C VAL A 317 -5.27 15.04 -12.26
N VAL A 318 -6.40 15.30 -11.59
CA VAL A 318 -6.61 16.50 -10.78
C VAL A 318 -6.70 16.09 -9.32
N ALA A 319 -5.64 16.40 -8.55
CA ALA A 319 -5.51 15.98 -7.16
C ALA A 319 -5.51 17.19 -6.22
N SER A 320 -6.02 17.02 -5.00
CA SER A 320 -5.83 18.01 -3.95
C SER A 320 -4.37 18.10 -3.51
N PRO A 321 -3.93 19.19 -2.86
CA PRO A 321 -2.59 19.29 -2.29
C PRO A 321 -2.23 18.11 -1.38
N GLN A 322 -3.19 17.64 -0.58
CA GLN A 322 -3.05 16.50 0.32
C GLN A 322 -2.91 15.18 -0.45
N ALA A 323 -3.68 14.99 -1.53
CA ALA A 323 -3.59 13.78 -2.34
C ALA A 323 -2.28 13.66 -3.13
N ARG A 324 -1.61 14.78 -3.43
CA ARG A 324 -0.28 14.80 -4.06
C ARG A 324 0.85 14.51 -3.06
N GLU A 325 0.62 14.66 -1.75
CA GLU A 325 1.67 14.48 -0.75
C GLU A 325 2.36 13.12 -0.87
N GLY A 326 3.69 13.09 -0.85
CA GLY A 326 4.50 11.89 -1.07
C GLY A 326 4.64 11.46 -2.54
N ILE A 327 4.04 12.19 -3.48
CA ILE A 327 4.20 11.97 -4.93
C ILE A 327 5.10 13.07 -5.49
N ASP A 328 6.28 12.65 -5.93
CA ASP A 328 7.29 13.46 -6.62
C ASP A 328 6.85 13.64 -8.07
N ALA A 329 5.74 14.34 -8.28
CA ALA A 329 5.17 14.72 -9.56
C ALA A 329 5.02 16.24 -9.61
N VAL A 330 5.36 16.84 -10.75
CA VAL A 330 5.43 18.29 -10.94
C VAL A 330 4.03 18.84 -11.27
N PRO A 331 3.46 19.72 -10.41
CA PRO A 331 2.17 20.35 -10.69
C PRO A 331 2.17 21.11 -12.02
N GLY A 332 1.10 20.97 -12.79
CA GLY A 332 0.96 21.60 -14.12
C GLY A 332 1.66 20.84 -15.26
N ARG A 333 2.56 19.91 -14.94
CA ARG A 333 3.26 19.07 -15.94
C ARG A 333 2.84 17.61 -15.88
N ASP A 334 2.86 17.00 -14.69
CA ASP A 334 2.58 15.56 -14.52
C ASP A 334 1.15 15.31 -14.00
N LEU A 335 0.58 16.30 -13.30
CA LEU A 335 -0.79 16.32 -12.78
C LEU A 335 -1.21 17.76 -12.44
N ILE A 336 -2.50 18.04 -12.31
CA ILE A 336 -3.00 19.32 -11.79
C ILE A 336 -3.25 19.21 -10.29
N VAL A 337 -2.76 20.21 -9.55
CA VAL A 337 -3.07 20.36 -8.11
C VAL A 337 -4.12 21.43 -7.96
N ALA A 338 -5.30 21.06 -7.47
CA ALA A 338 -6.39 22.00 -7.25
C ALA A 338 -7.36 21.45 -6.19
N GLU A 339 -8.13 22.34 -5.58
CA GLU A 339 -9.20 22.01 -4.64
C GLU A 339 -10.37 22.99 -4.79
N GLY A 340 -11.54 22.66 -4.21
CA GLY A 340 -12.73 23.50 -4.28
C GLY A 340 -13.15 23.83 -5.72
N GLU A 341 -13.52 25.09 -5.96
CA GLU A 341 -13.94 25.57 -7.29
C GLU A 341 -12.81 25.49 -8.34
N ALA A 342 -11.56 25.70 -7.93
CA ALA A 342 -10.41 25.59 -8.83
C ALA A 342 -10.25 24.17 -9.38
N LEU A 343 -10.66 23.15 -8.62
CA LEU A 343 -10.68 21.78 -9.10
C LEU A 343 -11.74 21.57 -10.19
N ALA A 344 -12.94 22.13 -10.03
CA ALA A 344 -13.96 22.08 -11.06
C ALA A 344 -13.51 22.80 -12.35
N ALA A 345 -12.91 23.99 -12.21
CA ALA A 345 -12.35 24.74 -13.33
C ALA A 345 -11.26 23.95 -14.07
N ALA A 346 -10.33 23.32 -13.35
CA ALA A 346 -9.30 22.48 -13.96
C ALA A 346 -9.87 21.29 -14.73
N VAL A 347 -10.93 20.66 -14.22
CA VAL A 347 -11.62 19.58 -14.95
C VAL A 347 -12.30 20.13 -16.21
N ILE A 348 -13.00 21.26 -16.13
CA ILE A 348 -13.65 21.92 -17.28
C ILE A 348 -12.62 22.21 -18.39
N ASP A 349 -11.48 22.79 -18.02
CA ASP A 349 -10.39 23.13 -18.95
C ASP A 349 -9.82 21.88 -19.64
N LEU A 350 -9.61 20.79 -18.88
CA LEU A 350 -9.11 19.53 -19.44
C LEU A 350 -10.12 18.87 -20.38
N LEU A 351 -11.42 18.93 -20.03
CA LEU A 351 -12.48 18.39 -20.90
C LEU A 351 -12.69 19.24 -22.17
N ALA A 352 -12.36 20.54 -22.13
CA ALA A 352 -12.43 21.43 -23.28
C ALA A 352 -11.24 21.25 -24.26
N ASP A 353 -10.12 20.71 -23.80
CA ASP A 353 -8.91 20.46 -24.59
C ASP A 353 -8.40 19.01 -24.44
N PRO A 354 -8.95 18.07 -25.24
CA PRO A 354 -8.55 16.66 -25.19
C PRO A 354 -7.06 16.42 -25.47
N ALA A 355 -6.42 17.27 -26.28
CA ALA A 355 -5.00 17.14 -26.60
C ALA A 355 -4.14 17.47 -25.37
N ARG A 356 -4.45 18.58 -24.68
CA ARG A 356 -3.82 18.91 -23.40
C ARG A 356 -4.09 17.85 -22.33
N CYS A 357 -5.31 17.32 -22.29
CA CYS A 357 -5.69 16.25 -21.36
C CYS A 357 -4.82 15.00 -21.57
N SER A 358 -4.68 14.54 -22.83
CA SER A 358 -3.81 13.40 -23.18
C SER A 358 -2.35 13.68 -22.84
N ALA A 359 -1.82 14.85 -23.20
CA ALA A 359 -0.43 15.21 -22.94
C ALA A 359 -0.09 15.23 -21.45
N LEU A 360 -1.02 15.69 -20.59
CA LEU A 360 -0.87 15.64 -19.14
C LEU A 360 -0.82 14.18 -18.63
N GLY A 361 -1.69 13.32 -19.17
CA GLY A 361 -1.70 11.89 -18.85
C GLY A 361 -0.39 11.19 -19.24
N ASP A 362 0.13 11.47 -20.43
CA ASP A 362 1.38 10.90 -20.93
C ASP A 362 2.58 11.34 -20.09
N ALA A 363 2.64 12.63 -19.72
CA ALA A 363 3.67 13.14 -18.82
C ALA A 363 3.58 12.47 -17.43
N GLY A 364 2.37 12.29 -16.90
CA GLY A 364 2.12 11.54 -15.67
C GLY A 364 2.63 10.10 -15.75
N ARG A 365 2.36 9.37 -16.85
CA ARG A 365 2.85 8.00 -17.06
C ARG A 365 4.37 7.95 -17.18
N ALA A 366 4.98 8.86 -17.94
CA ALA A 366 6.43 8.94 -18.07
C ALA A 366 7.09 9.11 -16.69
N ARG A 367 6.46 9.90 -15.81
CA ARG A 367 6.94 10.06 -14.43
C ARG A 367 6.82 8.77 -13.60
N MET A 368 5.73 8.02 -13.75
CA MET A 368 5.56 6.72 -13.08
C MET A 368 6.61 5.72 -13.54
N ILE A 369 6.90 5.66 -14.85
CA ILE A 369 7.93 4.79 -15.42
C ILE A 369 9.31 5.13 -14.86
N ALA A 370 9.68 6.42 -14.87
CA ALA A 370 11.00 6.86 -14.45
C ALA A 370 11.27 6.65 -12.95
N ARG A 371 10.23 6.73 -12.10
CA ARG A 371 10.42 6.81 -10.65
C ARG A 371 9.69 5.73 -9.87
N TYR A 372 8.48 5.33 -10.23
CA TYR A 372 7.59 4.56 -9.34
C TYR A 372 7.46 3.08 -9.67
N GLY A 373 8.00 2.58 -10.78
CA GLY A 373 8.03 1.14 -11.05
C GLY A 373 8.67 0.35 -9.90
N TRP A 374 8.13 -0.83 -9.57
CA TRP A 374 8.68 -1.69 -8.51
C TRP A 374 10.16 -1.99 -8.70
N GLU A 375 10.62 -2.16 -9.95
CA GLU A 375 12.04 -2.36 -10.25
C GLU A 375 12.89 -1.18 -9.82
N ALA A 376 12.44 0.06 -10.07
CA ALA A 376 13.12 1.26 -9.62
C ALA A 376 13.08 1.43 -8.10
N ARG A 377 11.95 1.07 -7.44
CA ARG A 377 11.83 1.15 -5.97
C ARG A 377 12.66 0.10 -5.24
N LEU A 378 12.90 -1.05 -5.86
CA LEU A 378 13.66 -2.17 -5.30
C LEU A 378 15.10 -2.24 -5.82
N ALA A 379 15.56 -1.27 -6.63
CA ALA A 379 16.92 -1.27 -7.20
C ALA A 379 18.02 -1.30 -6.13
N GLY A 380 17.78 -0.73 -4.94
CA GLY A 380 18.72 -0.77 -3.81
C GLY A 380 18.67 -2.07 -2.98
N LEU A 381 17.68 -2.94 -3.21
CA LEU A 381 17.50 -4.18 -2.45
C LEU A 381 18.73 -5.10 -2.47
N PRO A 382 19.42 -5.33 -3.61
CA PRO A 382 20.61 -6.20 -3.62
C PRO A 382 21.71 -5.71 -2.68
N ALA A 383 21.97 -4.39 -2.62
CA ALA A 383 22.95 -3.80 -1.72
C ALA A 383 22.56 -3.99 -0.24
N LEU A 384 21.27 -3.80 0.09
CA LEU A 384 20.75 -4.06 1.44
C LEU A 384 20.86 -5.53 1.84
N LEU A 385 20.85 -6.44 0.87
CA LEU A 385 21.01 -7.88 1.06
C LEU A 385 22.45 -8.36 0.89
N GLY A 386 23.42 -7.48 0.62
CA GLY A 386 24.82 -7.89 0.40
C GLY A 386 25.01 -8.77 -0.84
N ARG A 387 24.18 -8.56 -1.87
CA ARG A 387 24.08 -9.33 -3.12
C ARG A 387 24.23 -8.42 -4.36
N ALA A 388 24.89 -7.27 -4.20
CA ALA A 388 25.14 -6.30 -5.27
C ALA A 388 26.25 -6.76 -6.23
#